data_AF-A0A1V2RRP7-F1
#
_entry.id   AF-A0A1V2RRP7-F1
#
_cell.length_a   1.000
_cell.length_b   1.000
_cell.length_c   1.000
_cell.angle_alpha   90.00
_cell.angle_beta   90.00
_cell.angle_gamma   90.00
#
_symmetry.space_group_name_H-M   'P 1'
#
loop_
_entity.id
_entity.type
_entity.pdbx_description
1 polymer ?
#
loop_
_entity_poly.entity_id
_entity_poly.type
_entity_poly.pdbx_seq_one_letter_code
_entity_poly.pdbx_strand_id
1 'polypeptide(L)' 'MAEPEDDCPGPHHQCQACTGQRVEFRETLYVPASGPVHGVAAPHRCWHCKGRGYYCTSEVRCTPPHE' A
#
# COMPACT_ATOMS: atom_id res chain seq x y z
N MET A 1 -29.10 -11.06 15.32
CA MET A 1 -28.58 -9.86 14.65
C MET A 1 -27.10 -9.75 14.97
N ALA A 2 -26.23 -10.05 14.00
CA ALA A 2 -24.85 -9.56 13.78
C ALA A 2 -24.06 -10.58 12.95
N GLU A 3 -24.09 -10.43 11.63
CA GLU A 3 -23.12 -10.98 10.64
C GLU A 3 -22.66 -9.76 9.80
N PRO A 4 -21.41 -9.66 9.30
CA PRO A 4 -20.60 -10.78 8.79
C PRO A 4 -19.14 -10.84 9.31
N GLU A 5 -18.65 -12.06 9.45
CA GLU A 5 -17.23 -12.39 9.61
C GLU A 5 -16.56 -12.39 8.21
N ASP A 6 -15.50 -11.59 8.06
CA ASP A 6 -14.16 -12.01 7.59
C ASP A 6 -13.92 -12.76 6.25
N ASP A 7 -14.80 -12.75 5.26
CA ASP A 7 -14.61 -13.64 4.08
C ASP A 7 -13.74 -13.04 2.93
N CYS A 8 -12.43 -12.77 3.12
CA CYS A 8 -11.48 -12.92 1.99
C CYS A 8 -10.96 -14.36 2.05
N PRO A 9 -11.44 -15.29 1.19
CA PRO A 9 -11.08 -16.71 1.26
C PRO A 9 -9.65 -16.99 0.76
N GLY A 10 -8.90 -15.95 0.36
CA GLY A 10 -7.63 -16.09 -0.34
C GLY A 10 -6.41 -16.06 0.59
N PRO A 11 -5.33 -16.79 0.25
CA PRO A 11 -4.04 -16.58 0.91
C PRO A 11 -3.55 -15.16 0.62
N HIS A 12 -3.37 -14.36 1.68
CA HIS A 12 -2.74 -13.04 1.58
C HIS A 12 -1.24 -13.21 1.37
N HIS A 13 -0.81 -13.20 0.11
CA HIS A 13 0.60 -13.30 -0.21
C HIS A 13 1.29 -11.97 0.05
N GLN A 14 2.30 -11.98 0.91
CA GLN A 14 3.12 -10.80 1.19
C GLN A 14 3.64 -10.21 -0.12
N CYS A 15 3.49 -8.89 -0.26
CA CYS A 15 3.97 -8.16 -1.43
C CYS A 15 5.50 -8.27 -1.48
N GLN A 16 6.02 -8.91 -2.53
CA GLN A 16 7.46 -9.10 -2.69
C GLN A 16 8.22 -7.80 -3.02
N ALA A 17 7.52 -6.79 -3.57
CA ALA A 17 8.14 -5.50 -3.92
C ALA A 17 8.41 -4.61 -2.70
N CYS A 18 7.50 -4.60 -1.72
CA CYS A 18 7.68 -3.82 -0.48
C CYS A 18 7.85 -4.67 0.77
N THR A 19 8.00 -6.00 0.63
CA THR A 19 8.16 -6.96 1.74
C THR A 19 7.15 -6.77 2.88
N GLY A 20 5.92 -6.41 2.55
CA GLY A 20 4.87 -6.13 3.53
C GLY A 20 4.88 -4.73 4.15
N GLN A 21 5.89 -3.89 3.88
CA GLN A 21 6.04 -2.54 4.46
C GLN A 21 4.98 -1.53 4.02
N ARG A 22 4.16 -1.86 3.01
CA ARG A 22 3.09 -1.01 2.46
C ARG A 22 3.57 0.27 1.78
N VAL A 23 4.84 0.63 1.90
CA VAL A 23 5.46 1.82 1.31
C VAL A 23 6.64 1.46 0.39
N GLU A 24 6.93 2.36 -0.53
CA GLU A 24 8.17 2.38 -1.32
C GLU A 24 8.76 3.79 -1.29
N PHE A 25 10.08 3.91 -1.36
CA PHE A 25 10.74 5.22 -1.43
C PHE A 25 11.00 5.60 -2.87
N ARG A 26 10.54 6.79 -3.27
CA ARG A 26 10.73 7.33 -4.61
C ARG A 26 11.17 8.78 -4.53
N GLU A 27 11.87 9.23 -5.57
CA GLU A 27 12.18 10.64 -5.73
C GLU A 27 10.88 11.45 -5.84
N THR A 28 10.79 12.49 -5.03
CA THR A 28 9.67 13.41 -4.94
C THR A 28 10.22 14.82 -4.99
N LEU A 29 9.57 15.69 -5.76
CA LEU A 29 9.99 17.07 -5.88
C LEU A 29 9.44 17.87 -4.70
N TYR A 30 10.34 18.39 -3.86
CA TYR A 30 10.04 19.44 -2.91
C TYR A 30 10.05 20.78 -3.66
N VAL A 31 8.89 21.43 -3.70
CA VAL A 31 8.69 22.73 -4.35
C VAL A 31 8.50 23.79 -3.26
N PRO A 32 9.54 24.55 -2.90
CA PRO A 32 9.41 25.66 -1.96
C PRO A 32 8.65 26.84 -2.59
N ALA A 33 8.15 27.75 -1.75
CA ALA A 33 7.48 28.98 -2.21
C ALA A 33 8.42 29.92 -2.99
N SER A 34 9.73 29.83 -2.76
CA SER A 34 10.78 30.53 -3.49
C SER A 34 12.07 29.71 -3.50
N GLY A 35 12.89 29.88 -4.54
CA GLY A 35 14.13 29.14 -4.73
C GLY A 35 13.98 27.88 -5.61
N PRO A 36 15.06 27.07 -5.71
CA PRO A 36 15.09 25.91 -6.58
C PRO A 36 14.27 24.73 -6.06
N VAL A 37 13.81 23.89 -6.99
CA VAL A 37 13.15 22.61 -6.69
C VAL A 37 14.22 21.59 -6.29
N HIS A 38 13.91 20.74 -5.31
CA HIS A 38 14.81 19.71 -4.82
C HIS A 38 14.18 18.32 -4.92
N GLY A 39 14.90 17.35 -5.47
CA GLY A 39 14.54 15.94 -5.37
C GLY A 39 14.83 15.41 -3.96
N VAL A 40 13.82 14.84 -3.31
CA VAL A 40 13.95 14.18 -2.00
C VAL A 40 13.41 12.76 -2.08
N ALA A 41 14.05 11.82 -1.38
CA ALA A 41 13.50 10.49 -1.19
C ALA A 41 12.35 10.56 -0.19
N ALA A 42 11.13 10.27 -0.64
CA ALA A 42 9.95 10.30 0.21
C ALA A 42 9.17 8.98 0.13
N PRO A 43 8.45 8.60 1.21
CA PRO A 43 7.63 7.40 1.23
C PRO A 43 6.35 7.60 0.41
N HIS A 44 6.06 6.65 -0.47
CA HIS A 44 4.81 6.54 -1.22
C HIS A 44 4.13 5.22 -0.91
N ARG A 45 2.81 5.14 -1.13
CA ARG A 45 2.13 3.84 -1.12
C ARG A 45 2.77 2.96 -2.17
N CYS A 46 3.14 1.74 -1.78
CA CYS A 46 3.70 0.77 -2.70
C CYS A 46 2.73 0.57 -3.88
N TRP A 47 3.19 0.88 -5.08
CA TRP A 47 2.43 0.87 -6.32
C TRP A 47 1.95 -0.53 -6.69
N HIS A 48 2.72 -1.53 -6.29
CA HIS A 48 2.45 -2.95 -6.46
C HIS A 48 1.23 -3.40 -5.65
N CYS A 49 1.26 -3.27 -4.32
CA CYS A 49 0.15 -3.68 -3.44
C CYS A 49 -0.84 -2.57 -3.12
N LYS A 50 -0.69 -1.39 -3.72
CA LYS A 50 -1.49 -0.16 -3.46
C LYS A 50 -1.57 0.21 -1.98
N GLY A 51 -0.52 -0.05 -1.21
CA GLY A 51 -0.45 0.23 0.22
C GLY A 51 -1.04 -0.84 1.15
N ARG A 52 -1.35 -2.04 0.64
CA ARG A 52 -1.90 -3.14 1.47
C ARG A 52 -0.83 -3.98 2.17
N GLY A 53 0.35 -4.10 1.58
CA GLY A 53 1.41 -5.00 2.07
C GLY A 53 1.29 -6.44 1.60
N TYR A 54 0.15 -6.80 0.98
CA TYR A 54 -0.11 -8.12 0.42
C TYR A 54 -0.98 -8.01 -0.85
N TYR A 55 -1.17 -9.14 -1.51
CA TYR A 55 -2.18 -9.33 -2.56
C TYR A 55 -3.24 -10.31 -2.06
N CYS A 56 -4.53 -9.94 -2.06
CA CYS A 56 -5.62 -10.93 -1.96
C CYS A 56 -5.97 -11.36 -3.39
N THR A 57 -6.13 -12.66 -3.61
CA THR A 57 -6.57 -13.23 -4.89
C THR A 57 -8.09 -13.17 -5.08
N SER A 58 -8.83 -12.71 -4.07
CA SER A 58 -10.28 -12.50 -4.16
C SER A 58 -10.62 -11.34 -5.10
N GLU A 59 -11.70 -11.51 -5.87
CA GLU A 59 -12.27 -10.45 -6.72
C GLU A 59 -12.81 -9.28 -5.88
N VAL A 60 -13.31 -9.58 -4.68
CA VAL A 60 -13.79 -8.58 -3.73
C VAL A 60 -12.69 -8.24 -2.72
N ARG A 61 -12.50 -6.94 -2.49
CA ARG A 61 -11.51 -6.47 -1.50
C ARG A 61 -11.94 -6.88 -0.10
N CYS A 62 -11.01 -7.43 0.67
CA CYS A 62 -11.20 -7.73 2.08
C CYS A 62 -11.70 -6.48 2.83
N THR A 63 -12.74 -6.66 3.64
CA THR A 63 -13.33 -5.61 4.48
C THR A 63 -13.56 -6.21 5.88
N PRO A 64 -12.83 -5.76 6.92
CA PRO A 64 -11.77 -4.76 6.90
C PRO A 64 -10.50 -5.25 6.14
N PRO A 65 -9.61 -4.35 5.71
CA PRO A 65 -8.31 -4.76 5.20
C PRO A 65 -7.54 -5.47 6.31
N HIS A 66 -7.20 -6.74 6.11
CA HIS A 66 -6.34 -7.49 7.04
C HIS A 66 -4.98 -6.82 7.17
N GLU A 67 -4.33 -6.97 8.33
CA GLU A 67 -3.05 -6.35 8.65
C GLU A 67 -1.85 -7.25 8.37
#